data_AF-A0A7K0D0B3-F1
#
_entry.id   AF-A0A7K0D0B3-F1
#
_cell.length_a   1.000
_cell.length_b   1.000
_cell.length_c   1.000
_cell.angle_alpha   90.00
_cell.angle_beta   90.00
_cell.angle_gamma   90.00
#
_symmetry.space_group_name_H-M   'P 1'
#
loop_
_entity.id
_entity.type
_entity.pdbx_description
1 polymer ?
#
loop_
_entity_poly.entity_id
_entity_poly.type
_entity_poly.pdbx_seq_one_letter_code
_entity_poly.pdbx_strand_id
1 'polypeptide(L)'
;MDQILYWNLQVLGANRTEHADVGGMARALAMTHLAMYEAYRGIASIPYPSYLADPPVPEPGAAPDAAMAVAAHTILTALYPQWTARLDNALQRTGLSSSGRTGGTAHGLAVAQAILAVAGVPE
;
A
#
# COMPACT_ATOMS: atom_id res chain seq x y z
N MET A 1 -14.24 -4.65 0.98
CA MET A 1 -13.32 -5.48 1.80
C MET A 1 -12.53 -4.51 2.67
N ASP A 2 -12.33 -4.81 3.96
CA ASP A 2 -11.47 -3.96 4.80
C ASP A 2 -10.02 -4.09 4.32
N GLN A 3 -9.51 -3.04 3.65
CA GLN A 3 -8.19 -3.09 3.05
C GLN A 3 -7.10 -3.17 4.12
N ILE A 4 -7.22 -2.42 5.22
CA ILE A 4 -6.20 -2.34 6.28
C ILE A 4 -5.96 -3.73 6.87
N LEU A 5 -7.03 -4.42 7.26
CA LEU A 5 -6.92 -5.76 7.81
C LEU A 5 -6.48 -6.79 6.77
N TYR A 6 -6.98 -6.67 5.53
CA TYR A 6 -6.64 -7.60 4.46
C TYR A 6 -5.15 -7.58 4.09
N TRP A 7 -4.58 -6.39 3.89
CA TRP A 7 -3.18 -6.23 3.53
C TRP A 7 -2.24 -6.51 4.69
N ASN A 8 -2.64 -6.21 5.93
CA ASN A 8 -1.91 -6.64 7.12
C ASN A 8 -1.70 -8.17 7.14
N LEU A 9 -2.74 -8.95 6.81
CA LEU A 9 -2.63 -10.41 6.71
C LEU A 9 -1.72 -10.87 5.56
N GLN A 10 -1.61 -10.11 4.48
CA GLN A 10 -0.68 -10.44 3.40
C GLN A 10 0.78 -10.29 3.83
N VAL A 11 1.11 -9.26 4.62
CA VAL A 11 2.45 -9.09 5.19
C VAL A 11 2.79 -10.26 6.12
N LEU A 12 1.88 -10.61 7.03
CA LEU A 12 2.11 -11.67 8.02
C LEU A 12 2.12 -13.09 7.42
N GLY A 13 1.39 -13.30 6.31
CA GLY A 13 1.18 -14.61 5.71
C GLY A 13 2.33 -15.15 4.88
N ALA A 14 3.45 -14.44 4.82
CA ALA A 14 4.52 -14.72 3.88
C ALA A 14 5.81 -15.30 4.51
N ASN A 15 5.88 -15.42 5.84
CA ASN A 15 7.08 -15.89 6.55
C ASN A 15 6.78 -17.01 7.57
N ARG A 16 6.34 -18.19 7.10
CA ARG A 16 6.00 -19.33 7.97
C ARG A 16 7.01 -20.48 8.00
N THR A 17 8.17 -20.41 7.34
CA THR A 17 9.07 -21.57 7.30
C THR A 17 10.56 -21.32 7.47
N GLU A 18 11.03 -20.08 7.56
CA GLU A 18 12.43 -19.78 7.93
C GLU A 18 12.41 -18.70 9.00
N HIS A 19 13.40 -18.66 9.89
CA HIS A 19 13.49 -17.65 10.96
C HIS A 19 13.19 -16.26 10.40
N ALA A 20 11.97 -15.78 10.63
CA ALA A 20 11.54 -14.54 10.04
C ALA A 20 12.48 -13.45 10.51
N ASP A 21 13.14 -12.76 9.57
CA ASP A 21 13.87 -11.54 9.89
C ASP A 21 12.87 -10.55 10.51
N VAL A 22 12.89 -10.49 11.85
CA VAL A 22 11.96 -9.69 12.64
C VAL A 22 12.10 -8.21 12.28
N GLY A 23 13.32 -7.76 11.94
CA GLY A 23 13.60 -6.40 11.50
C GLY A 23 12.97 -6.10 10.14
N GLY A 24 13.18 -6.99 9.16
CA GLY A 24 12.56 -6.88 7.84
C GLY A 24 11.03 -6.86 7.89
N MET A 25 10.42 -7.75 8.68
CA MET A 25 8.97 -7.80 8.85
C MET A 25 8.39 -6.54 9.50
N ALA A 26 9.07 -6.01 10.54
CA ALA A 26 8.66 -4.77 11.19
C ALA A 26 8.72 -3.57 10.21
N ARG A 27 9.79 -3.49 9.41
CA ARG A 27 9.94 -2.46 8.37
C ARG A 27 8.84 -2.59 7.30
N ALA A 28 8.56 -3.80 6.84
CA ALA A 28 7.52 -4.05 5.84
C ALA A 28 6.13 -3.64 6.34
N LEU A 29 5.77 -3.99 7.58
CA LEU A 29 4.52 -3.57 8.21
C LEU A 29 4.43 -2.05 8.30
N ALA A 30 5.49 -1.40 8.79
CA ALA A 30 5.51 0.05 8.95
C ALA A 30 5.34 0.79 7.60
N MET A 31 6.10 0.39 6.58
CA MET A 31 6.01 1.01 5.25
C MET A 31 4.66 0.76 4.58
N THR A 32 4.12 -0.46 4.70
CA THR A 32 2.82 -0.81 4.12
C THR A 32 1.69 0.00 4.75
N HIS A 33 1.61 0.04 6.08
CA HIS A 33 0.58 0.79 6.79
C HIS A 33 0.72 2.30 6.60
N LEU A 34 1.95 2.83 6.51
CA LEU A 34 2.17 4.22 6.16
C LEU A 34 1.62 4.54 4.77
N ALA A 35 1.86 3.69 3.78
CA ALA A 35 1.37 3.89 2.42
C ALA A 35 -0.16 3.85 2.33
N MET A 36 -0.79 2.94 3.07
CA MET A 36 -2.25 2.87 3.15
C MET A 36 -2.83 4.10 3.86
N TYR A 37 -2.20 4.57 4.94
CA TYR A 37 -2.59 5.81 5.62
C TYR A 37 -2.50 7.02 4.69
N GLU A 38 -1.38 7.20 4.00
CA GLU A 38 -1.15 8.32 3.08
C GLU A 38 -2.17 8.30 1.93
N ALA A 39 -2.43 7.12 1.35
CA ALA A 39 -3.39 6.94 0.27
C ALA A 39 -4.84 7.19 0.71
N TYR A 40 -5.20 6.77 1.92
CA TYR A 40 -6.53 7.02 2.47
C TYR A 40 -6.72 8.49 2.83
N ARG A 41 -5.76 9.09 3.54
CA ARG A 41 -5.82 10.49 3.99
C ARG A 41 -5.88 11.48 2.83
N GLY A 42 -5.20 11.21 1.72
CA GLY A 42 -5.28 12.06 0.53
C GLY A 42 -6.71 12.17 0.00
N ILE A 43 -7.47 11.08 0.06
CA ILE A 43 -8.83 10.96 -0.52
C ILE A 43 -9.91 11.31 0.50
N ALA A 44 -9.84 10.71 1.68
CA ALA A 44 -10.71 11.03 2.80
C ALA A 44 -10.13 12.28 3.45
N SER A 45 -10.74 13.45 3.21
CA SER A 45 -10.34 14.73 3.80
C SER A 45 -10.42 14.70 5.34
N ILE A 46 -9.44 14.06 5.98
CA ILE A 46 -9.34 13.86 7.42
C ILE A 46 -8.34 14.85 8.03
N PRO A 47 -8.54 15.29 9.29
CA PRO A 47 -7.76 16.35 9.91
C PRO A 47 -6.41 15.86 10.49
N TYR A 48 -5.82 14.82 9.91
CA TYR A 48 -4.54 14.27 10.36
C TYR A 48 -3.41 14.67 9.39
N PRO A 49 -2.20 14.95 9.89
CA PRO A 49 -1.12 15.44 9.04
C PRO A 49 -0.56 14.37 8.10
N SER A 50 0.07 14.83 7.03
CA SER A 50 0.89 14.00 6.17
C SER A 50 2.23 13.67 6.83
N TYR A 51 2.72 12.44 6.62
CA TYR A 51 4.10 12.08 6.93
C TYR A 51 5.04 12.27 5.73
N LEU A 52 4.49 12.55 4.54
CA LEU A 52 5.23 12.99 3.36
C LEU A 52 5.33 14.52 3.36
N ALA A 53 6.52 15.04 3.02
CA ALA A 53 6.74 16.48 2.86
C ALA A 53 5.94 17.07 1.69
N ASP A 54 5.83 16.32 0.59
CA ASP A 54 5.03 16.64 -0.59
C ASP A 54 4.11 15.45 -0.92
N PRO A 55 2.93 15.36 -0.27
CA PRO A 55 2.02 14.24 -0.48
C PRO A 55 1.35 14.32 -1.86
N PRO A 56 1.27 13.20 -2.61
CA PRO A 56 0.50 13.16 -3.84
C PRO A 56 -0.94 13.62 -3.63
N VAL A 57 -1.51 14.31 -4.63
CA VAL A 57 -2.91 14.78 -4.60
C VAL A 57 -3.76 13.81 -5.42
N PRO A 58 -4.86 13.26 -4.88
CA PRO A 58 -5.73 12.38 -5.64
C PRO A 58 -6.65 13.14 -6.59
N GLU A 59 -7.04 12.48 -7.68
CA GLU A 59 -8.12 12.94 -8.53
C GLU A 59 -9.47 12.98 -7.78
N PRO A 60 -10.36 13.95 -8.09
CA PRO A 60 -11.69 14.00 -7.50
C PRO A 60 -12.47 12.68 -7.69
N GLY A 61 -13.01 12.14 -6.61
CA GLY A 61 -13.77 10.90 -6.63
C GLY A 61 -12.92 9.63 -6.73
N ALA A 62 -11.60 9.71 -6.54
CA ALA A 62 -10.73 8.54 -6.40
C ALA A 62 -11.25 7.58 -5.31
N ALA A 63 -11.23 6.27 -5.60
CA ALA A 63 -11.73 5.27 -4.67
C ALA A 63 -10.67 4.96 -3.58
N PRO A 64 -10.97 5.19 -2.28
CA PRO A 64 -10.00 4.99 -1.20
C PRO A 64 -9.56 3.53 -1.07
N ASP A 65 -10.48 2.57 -1.26
CA ASP A 65 -10.17 1.15 -1.23
C ASP A 65 -9.16 0.76 -2.33
N ALA A 66 -9.27 1.34 -3.53
CA ALA A 66 -8.34 1.07 -4.61
C ALA A 66 -6.97 1.68 -4.34
N ALA A 67 -6.93 2.89 -3.76
CA ALA A 67 -5.70 3.56 -3.41
C ALA A 67 -4.92 2.81 -2.33
N MET A 68 -5.59 2.42 -1.24
CA MET A 68 -4.98 1.62 -0.18
C MET A 68 -4.45 0.28 -0.70
N ALA A 69 -5.24 -0.42 -1.52
CA ALA A 69 -4.85 -1.74 -2.02
C ALA A 69 -3.63 -1.69 -2.93
N VAL A 70 -3.60 -0.73 -3.85
CA VAL A 70 -2.46 -0.54 -4.78
C VAL A 70 -1.23 -0.04 -4.04
N ALA A 71 -1.40 0.86 -3.06
CA ALA A 71 -0.29 1.34 -2.25
C ALA A 71 0.37 0.17 -1.48
N ALA A 72 -0.42 -0.67 -0.83
CA ALA A 72 0.09 -1.83 -0.10
C ALA A 72 0.78 -2.85 -1.02
N HIS A 73 0.14 -3.18 -2.15
CA HIS A 73 0.72 -4.08 -3.16
C HIS A 73 2.08 -3.57 -3.67
N THR A 74 2.17 -2.28 -4.00
CA THR A 74 3.38 -1.67 -4.54
C THR A 74 4.53 -1.70 -3.54
N ILE A 75 4.28 -1.34 -2.27
CA ILE A 75 5.30 -1.43 -1.22
C ILE A 75 5.79 -2.87 -1.07
N LEU A 76 4.88 -3.84 -0.99
CA LEU A 76 5.24 -5.23 -0.71
C LEU A 76 5.96 -5.91 -1.88
N THR A 77 5.59 -5.59 -3.12
CA THR A 77 6.27 -6.11 -4.32
C THR A 77 7.66 -5.50 -4.51
N ALA A 78 7.86 -4.23 -4.12
CA ALA A 78 9.18 -3.61 -4.09
C ALA A 78 10.09 -4.22 -3.00
N LEU A 79 9.56 -4.48 -1.81
CA LEU A 79 10.34 -5.06 -0.70
C LEU A 79 10.58 -6.56 -0.86
N TYR A 80 9.63 -7.29 -1.45
CA TYR A 80 9.68 -8.74 -1.63
C TYR A 80 9.25 -9.15 -3.04
N PRO A 81 10.11 -8.95 -4.06
CA PRO A 81 9.79 -9.31 -5.45
C PRO A 81 9.37 -10.77 -5.62
N GLN A 82 9.89 -11.68 -4.79
CA GLN A 82 9.53 -13.10 -4.79
C GLN A 82 8.06 -13.37 -4.39
N TRP A 83 7.36 -12.39 -3.80
CA TRP A 83 5.93 -12.51 -3.44
C TRP A 83 4.99 -11.97 -4.52
N THR A 84 5.50 -11.40 -5.61
CA THR A 84 4.70 -10.68 -6.62
C THR A 84 3.51 -11.49 -7.11
N ALA A 85 3.69 -12.73 -7.57
CA ALA A 85 2.58 -13.55 -8.06
C ALA A 85 1.48 -13.78 -7.01
N ARG A 86 1.85 -13.94 -5.73
CA ARG A 86 0.89 -14.06 -4.62
C ARG A 86 0.18 -12.73 -4.37
N LEU A 87 0.91 -11.63 -4.36
CA LEU A 87 0.39 -10.29 -4.09
C LEU A 87 -0.52 -9.80 -5.23
N ASP A 88 -0.21 -10.14 -6.48
CA ASP A 88 -1.07 -9.91 -7.64
C ASP A 88 -2.41 -10.64 -7.49
N ASN A 89 -2.38 -11.90 -7.07
CA ASN A 89 -3.61 -12.64 -6.79
C ASN A 89 -4.39 -12.03 -5.62
N ALA A 90 -3.69 -11.56 -4.57
CA ALA A 90 -4.32 -10.86 -3.45
C ALA A 90 -5.00 -9.56 -3.92
N LEU A 91 -4.31 -8.76 -4.74
CA LEU A 91 -4.86 -7.54 -5.33
C LEU A 91 -6.09 -7.84 -6.19
N GLN A 92 -6.07 -8.89 -7.02
CA GLN A 92 -7.24 -9.30 -7.80
C GLN A 92 -8.44 -9.70 -6.92
N ARG A 93 -8.20 -10.39 -5.80
CA ARG A 93 -9.25 -10.81 -4.85
C ARG A 93 -9.94 -9.67 -4.11
N THR A 94 -9.33 -8.48 -4.07
CA THR A 94 -9.98 -7.29 -3.48
C THR A 94 -11.27 -6.92 -4.22
N GLY A 95 -11.43 -7.36 -5.48
CA GLY A 95 -12.66 -7.18 -6.24
C GLY A 95 -12.98 -5.71 -6.53
N LEU A 96 -11.96 -4.85 -6.65
CA LEU A 96 -12.12 -3.43 -6.90
C LEU A 96 -12.87 -3.18 -8.21
N SER A 97 -14.15 -2.82 -8.09
CA SER A 97 -15.07 -2.56 -9.20
C SER A 97 -15.80 -1.23 -9.08
N SER A 98 -15.35 -0.34 -8.19
CA SER A 98 -16.00 0.94 -7.92
C SER A 98 -15.71 2.02 -8.97
N SER A 99 -16.63 3.00 -9.06
CA SER A 99 -16.34 4.30 -9.68
C SER A 99 -15.12 4.94 -9.00
N GLY A 100 -14.22 5.55 -9.77
CA GLY A 100 -13.01 6.15 -9.22
C GLY A 100 -11.85 5.18 -8.99
N ARG A 101 -11.98 3.90 -9.37
CA ARG A 101 -10.89 2.90 -9.26
C ARG A 101 -9.61 3.37 -9.92
N THR A 102 -9.67 3.88 -11.16
CA THR A 102 -8.48 4.34 -11.89
C THR A 102 -7.76 5.45 -11.14
N GLY A 103 -8.50 6.46 -10.65
CA GLY A 103 -7.95 7.55 -9.84
C GLY A 103 -7.36 7.04 -8.52
N GLY A 104 -8.05 6.10 -7.85
CA GLY A 104 -7.54 5.46 -6.65
C GLY A 104 -6.25 4.68 -6.90
N THR A 105 -6.19 3.86 -7.94
CA THR A 105 -5.00 3.11 -8.35
C THR A 105 -3.82 4.05 -8.64
N ALA A 106 -4.04 5.10 -9.44
CA ALA A 106 -2.99 6.07 -9.75
C ALA A 106 -2.47 6.77 -8.49
N HIS A 107 -3.37 7.19 -7.60
CA HIS A 107 -3.01 7.83 -6.34
C HIS A 107 -2.23 6.89 -5.41
N GLY A 108 -2.71 5.66 -5.24
CA GLY A 108 -2.05 4.64 -4.41
C GLY A 108 -0.65 4.30 -4.91
N LEU A 109 -0.46 4.20 -6.23
CA LEU A 109 0.84 4.00 -6.85
C LEU A 109 1.79 5.17 -6.54
N ALA A 110 1.33 6.41 -6.77
CA ALA A 110 2.14 7.61 -6.51
C ALA A 110 2.55 7.72 -5.03
N VAL A 111 1.64 7.40 -4.10
CA VAL A 111 1.92 7.39 -2.65
C VAL A 111 2.97 6.34 -2.30
N ALA A 112 2.85 5.11 -2.81
CA ALA A 112 3.83 4.07 -2.53
C ALA A 112 5.22 4.43 -3.08
N GLN A 113 5.30 5.01 -4.27
CA GLN A 113 6.54 5.51 -4.86
C GLN A 113 7.18 6.60 -3.99
N ALA A 114 6.39 7.57 -3.51
CA ALA A 114 6.88 8.61 -2.61
C ALA A 114 7.46 8.02 -1.31
N ILE A 115 6.83 7.00 -0.74
CA ILE A 115 7.33 6.33 0.47
C ILE A 115 8.60 5.54 0.19
N LEU A 116 8.69 4.81 -0.93
CA LEU A 116 9.89 4.06 -1.32
C LEU A 116 11.09 4.98 -1.51
N ALA A 117 10.87 6.15 -2.13
CA ALA A 117 11.90 7.17 -2.32
C ALA A 117 12.46 7.69 -0.98
N VAL A 118 11.60 7.96 -0.01
CA VAL A 118 12.02 8.39 1.35
C VAL A 118 12.72 7.26 2.10
N ALA A 119 12.29 6.02 1.89
CA ALA A 119 12.84 4.84 2.57
C ALA A 119 14.19 4.37 2.02
N GLY A 120 14.68 4.96 0.91
CA GLY A 120 15.97 4.64 0.30
C GLY A 120 16.00 3.30 -0.46
N VAL A 121 14.85 2.83 -0.95
CA VAL A 121 14.79 1.65 -1.83
C VAL A 121 14.94 2.17 -3.27
N PRO A 122 16.06 1.90 -3.98
CA PRO A 122 16.23 2.34 -5.36
C PRO A 122 15.28 1.59 -6.32
N GLU A 123 14.91 2.26 -7.41
CA GLU A 123 14.08 1.72 -8.51
C GLU A 123 14.65 0.45 -9.15
#